data_AF-A0A377XHX2-F1
#
_entry.id   AF-A0A377XHX2-F1
#
_cell.length_a   1.000
_cell.length_b   1.000
_cell.length_c   1.000
_cell.angle_alpha   90.00
_cell.angle_beta   90.00
_cell.angle_gamma   90.00
#
_symmetry.space_group_name_H-M   'P 1'
#
loop_
_entity.id
_entity.type
_entity.pdbx_description
1 polymer ?
#
loop_
_entity_poly.entity_id
_entity_poly.type
_entity_poly.pdbx_seq_one_letter_code
_entity_poly.pdbx_strand_id
1 'polypeptide(L)'
;MEGNTLKNKRVYLDCGNGTADGIACDADGNLWCGWGSGNEELDGVRIFNPQGKHIGTIKLPERCANLCFGGEQRNRLFMASSTSIYSLYVNAQGAKLI
;
A
#
# COMPACT_ATOMS: atom_id res chain seq x y z
N MET A 1 17.00 -14.71 -6.62
CA MET A 1 16.47 -16.08 -6.47
C MET A 1 17.55 -17.03 -6.99
N GLU A 2 17.96 -18.01 -6.19
CA GLU A 2 18.69 -19.19 -6.67
C GLU A 2 17.77 -20.38 -6.38
N GLY A 3 17.46 -21.19 -7.39
CA GLY A 3 16.68 -22.43 -7.20
C GLY A 3 15.37 -22.26 -6.44
N ASN A 4 14.54 -21.27 -6.82
CA ASN A 4 13.24 -20.96 -6.18
C ASN A 4 13.28 -20.62 -4.68
N THR A 5 14.45 -20.35 -4.10
CA THR A 5 14.57 -20.00 -2.68
C THR A 5 14.73 -18.49 -2.48
N LEU A 6 13.94 -17.93 -1.57
CA LEU A 6 14.12 -16.57 -1.06
C LEU A 6 15.21 -16.57 0.03
N LYS A 7 16.16 -15.63 -0.08
CA LYS A 7 17.27 -15.42 0.88
C LYS A 7 17.27 -13.96 1.33
N ASN A 8 18.06 -13.64 2.36
CA ASN A 8 18.30 -12.27 2.86
C ASN A 8 17.04 -11.55 3.38
N LYS A 9 16.24 -12.25 4.20
CA LYS A 9 15.12 -11.63 4.92
C LYS A 9 15.66 -10.45 5.73
N ARG A 10 15.04 -9.29 5.52
CA ARG A 10 15.32 -8.05 6.24
C ARG A 10 14.01 -7.33 6.51
N VAL A 11 13.97 -6.55 7.58
CA VAL A 11 12.88 -5.61 7.79
C VAL A 11 12.96 -4.55 6.69
N TYR A 12 11.86 -4.39 5.95
CA TYR A 12 11.76 -3.34 4.92
C TYR A 12 11.15 -2.06 5.50
N LEU A 13 10.12 -2.20 6.34
CA LEU A 13 9.43 -1.09 7.01
C LEU A 13 9.15 -1.46 8.47
N ASP A 14 9.47 -0.54 9.37
CA ASP A 14 8.96 -0.53 10.74
C ASP A 14 7.71 0.36 10.77
N CYS A 15 6.59 -0.20 11.22
CA CYS A 15 5.30 0.50 11.21
C CYS A 15 5.07 1.39 12.45
N GLY A 16 5.97 1.35 13.44
CA GLY A 16 5.80 2.07 14.70
C GLY A 16 4.44 1.79 15.33
N ASN A 17 3.66 2.84 15.58
CA ASN A 17 2.32 2.74 16.17
C ASN A 17 1.23 2.28 15.16
N GLY A 18 1.58 2.13 13.89
CA GLY A 18 0.69 1.70 12.82
C GLY A 18 0.69 0.19 12.61
N THR A 19 -0.22 -0.29 11.76
CA THR A 19 -0.19 -1.66 11.26
C THR A 19 -0.39 -1.64 9.75
N ALA A 20 0.62 -2.09 9.01
CA ALA A 20 0.47 -2.37 7.59
C ALA A 20 -0.29 -3.69 7.40
N ASP A 21 -1.14 -3.73 6.38
CA ASP A 21 -1.92 -4.91 6.00
C ASP A 21 -1.64 -5.28 4.54
N GLY A 22 -2.64 -5.27 3.66
CA GLY A 22 -2.45 -5.45 2.22
C GLY A 22 -1.51 -4.41 1.60
N ILE A 23 -0.80 -4.83 0.56
CA ILE A 23 0.20 -4.01 -0.13
C ILE A 23 0.05 -4.07 -1.64
N ALA A 24 0.40 -2.98 -2.31
CA ALA A 24 0.56 -2.90 -3.76
C ALA A 24 1.80 -2.08 -4.10
N CYS A 25 2.43 -2.36 -5.25
CA CYS A 25 3.54 -1.55 -5.76
C CYS A 25 3.08 -0.73 -6.97
N ASP A 26 3.56 0.49 -7.09
CA ASP A 26 3.47 1.26 -8.34
C ASP A 26 4.70 1.03 -9.25
N ALA A 27 4.65 1.57 -10.45
CA ALA A 27 5.66 1.42 -11.49
C ALA A 27 7.00 2.09 -11.13
N ASP A 28 7.01 3.03 -10.20
CA ASP A 28 8.22 3.70 -9.68
C ASP A 28 8.84 2.93 -8.50
N GLY A 29 8.21 1.83 -8.09
CA GLY A 29 8.65 0.98 -6.99
C GLY A 29 8.23 1.50 -5.61
N ASN A 30 7.31 2.47 -5.52
CA ASN A 30 6.76 2.85 -4.23
C ASN A 30 5.84 1.73 -3.72
N LEU A 31 5.87 1.51 -2.42
CA LEU A 31 5.01 0.57 -1.71
C LEU A 31 3.83 1.31 -1.13
N TRP A 32 2.63 0.88 -1.50
CA TRP A 32 1.35 1.37 -1.00
C TRP A 32 0.79 0.33 -0.04
N CYS A 33 0.58 0.72 1.22
CA CYS A 33 0.14 -0.19 2.28
C CYS A 33 -1.21 0.26 2.83
N GLY A 34 -2.18 -0.67 2.89
CA GLY A 34 -3.34 -0.54 3.74
C GLY A 34 -2.88 -0.37 5.18
N TRP A 35 -3.49 0.56 5.89
CA TRP A 35 -3.02 1.03 7.19
C TRP A 35 -4.17 1.26 8.16
N GLY A 36 -3.89 1.01 9.44
CA GLY A 36 -4.76 1.38 10.56
C GLY A 36 -4.45 0.58 11.82
N SER A 37 -4.60 1.19 13.00
CA SER A 37 -4.29 0.54 14.29
C SER A 37 -5.07 1.14 15.45
N GLY A 38 -6.39 0.97 15.44
CA GLY A 38 -7.27 1.39 16.54
C GLY A 38 -7.30 2.90 16.82
N ASN A 39 -6.65 3.71 15.98
CA ASN A 39 -6.62 5.15 16.01
C ASN A 39 -6.96 5.66 14.61
N GLU A 40 -8.09 6.33 14.48
CA GLU A 40 -8.65 6.83 13.22
C GLU A 40 -7.69 7.78 12.48
N GLU A 41 -6.79 8.48 13.18
CA GLU A 41 -5.78 9.34 12.54
C GLU A 41 -4.72 8.57 11.73
N LEU A 42 -4.62 7.26 11.97
CA LEU A 42 -3.71 6.37 11.24
C LEU A 42 -4.42 5.67 10.08
N ASP A 43 -5.74 5.67 10.02
CA ASP A 43 -6.51 4.86 9.08
C ASP A 43 -6.39 5.34 7.62
N GLY A 44 -6.29 4.37 6.71
CA GLY A 44 -6.25 4.60 5.27
C GLY A 44 -5.06 3.92 4.61
N VAL A 45 -4.31 4.64 3.78
CA VAL A 45 -3.15 4.10 3.03
C VAL A 45 -1.91 4.93 3.30
N ARG A 46 -0.79 4.26 3.59
CA ARG A 46 0.56 4.87 3.66
C ARG A 46 1.36 4.50 2.42
N ILE A 47 2.12 5.47 1.91
CA ILE A 47 2.93 5.31 0.70
C ILE A 47 4.39 5.52 1.07
N PHE A 48 5.23 4.56 0.72
CA PHE A 48 6.67 4.57 0.99
C PHE A 48 7.45 4.46 -0.30
N ASN A 49 8.53 5.23 -0.45
CA ASN A 49 9.40 5.10 -1.61
C ASN A 49 10.26 3.82 -1.55
N PRO A 50 11.04 3.49 -2.60
CA PRO A 50 11.88 2.28 -2.61
C PRO A 50 12.96 2.20 -1.52
N GLN A 51 13.24 3.31 -0.84
CA GLN A 51 14.16 3.37 0.31
C GLN A 51 13.45 3.21 1.65
N GLY A 52 12.13 2.95 1.65
CA GLY A 52 11.31 2.84 2.86
C GLY A 52 10.94 4.18 3.50
N LYS A 53 11.20 5.32 2.84
CA LYS A 53 10.80 6.63 3.36
C LYS A 53 9.32 6.86 3.12
N HIS A 54 8.58 7.26 4.16
CA HIS A 54 7.19 7.68 4.03
C HIS A 54 7.08 8.96 3.18
N ILE A 55 6.26 8.91 2.12
CA ILE A 55 6.09 10.01 1.15
C ILE A 55 4.64 10.48 0.98
N GLY A 56 3.65 9.76 1.51
CA GLY A 56 2.25 10.12 1.29
C GLY A 56 1.25 9.36 2.14
N THR A 57 0.06 9.93 2.29
CA THR A 57 -1.05 9.32 3.05
C THR A 57 -2.38 9.66 2.40
N ILE A 58 -3.20 8.64 2.21
CA ILE A 58 -4.62 8.78 1.89
C ILE A 58 -5.37 8.47 3.18
N LYS A 59 -6.03 9.47 3.77
CA LYS A 59 -6.86 9.27 4.96
C LYS A 59 -8.19 8.63 4.54
N LEU A 60 -8.62 7.62 5.29
CA LEU A 60 -9.96 7.04 5.21
C LEU A 60 -10.61 7.09 6.60
N PRO A 61 -11.95 7.07 6.70
CA PRO A 61 -12.64 7.07 7.99
C PRO A 61 -12.59 5.71 8.71
N GLU A 62 -11.86 4.74 8.17
CA GLU A 62 -11.73 3.39 8.70
C GLU A 62 -10.46 2.71 8.15
N ARG A 63 -9.94 1.74 8.91
CA ARG A 63 -8.78 0.93 8.52
C ARG A 63 -8.95 0.33 7.12
N CYS A 64 -7.90 0.45 6.31
CA CYS A 64 -7.81 -0.23 5.02
C CYS A 64 -7.08 -1.56 5.17
N ALA A 65 -7.78 -2.66 4.92
CA ALA A 65 -7.20 -4.00 5.00
C ALA A 65 -6.47 -4.38 3.71
N ASN A 66 -6.92 -3.91 2.55
CA ASN A 66 -6.28 -4.24 1.27
C ASN A 66 -6.53 -3.18 0.20
N LEU A 67 -5.68 -3.17 -0.82
CA LEU A 67 -5.75 -2.23 -1.93
C LEU A 67 -5.17 -2.84 -3.20
N CYS A 68 -5.63 -2.36 -4.35
CA CYS A 68 -5.04 -2.68 -5.63
C CYS A 68 -5.19 -1.54 -6.63
N PHE A 69 -4.25 -1.47 -7.57
CA PHE A 69 -4.38 -0.61 -8.73
C PHE A 69 -5.24 -1.30 -9.79
N GLY A 70 -6.17 -0.56 -10.38
CA GLY A 70 -7.01 -1.00 -11.49
C GLY A 70 -7.38 0.15 -12.40
N GLY A 71 -8.44 -0.06 -13.19
CA GLY A 71 -8.76 0.79 -14.33
C GLY A 71 -7.84 0.54 -15.52
N GLU A 72 -8.25 0.99 -16.70
CA GLU A 72 -7.54 0.77 -17.97
C GLU A 72 -6.08 1.25 -17.92
N GLN A 73 -5.84 2.39 -17.26
CA GLN A 73 -4.51 2.97 -17.12
C GLN A 73 -3.78 2.51 -15.85
N ARG A 74 -4.35 1.59 -15.04
CA ARG A 74 -3.83 1.18 -13.71
C ARG A 74 -3.59 2.34 -12.75
N ASN A 75 -4.34 3.43 -12.89
CA ASN A 75 -4.21 4.65 -12.09
C ASN A 75 -5.42 4.90 -11.19
N ARG A 76 -6.34 3.93 -11.06
CA ARG A 76 -7.41 3.97 -10.07
C ARG A 76 -7.05 3.01 -8.94
N LEU A 77 -6.85 3.56 -7.75
CA LEU A 77 -6.62 2.75 -6.55
C LEU A 77 -7.97 2.37 -5.95
N PHE A 78 -8.20 1.07 -5.77
CA PHE A 78 -9.31 0.51 -5.02
C PHE A 78 -8.83 0.13 -3.63
N MET A 79 -9.60 0.46 -2.60
CA MET A 79 -9.22 0.27 -1.19
C MET A 79 -10.35 -0.45 -0.46
N ALA A 80 -10.14 -1.74 -0.19
CA ALA A 80 -11.02 -2.55 0.63
C ALA A 80 -10.77 -2.24 2.11
N SER A 81 -11.73 -1.57 2.72
CA SER A 81 -11.68 -1.14 4.11
C SER A 81 -12.76 -1.86 4.92
N SER A 82 -12.81 -1.63 6.23
CA SER A 82 -13.62 -2.45 7.15
C SER A 82 -15.06 -2.68 6.68
N THR A 83 -15.79 -1.63 6.30
CA THR A 83 -17.20 -1.70 5.91
C THR A 83 -17.47 -1.22 4.48
N SER A 84 -16.50 -0.59 3.84
CA SER A 84 -16.66 0.05 2.53
C SER A 84 -15.51 -0.23 1.57
N ILE A 85 -15.79 -0.05 0.27
CA ILE A 85 -14.77 0.05 -0.78
C ILE A 85 -14.66 1.50 -1.22
N TYR A 86 -13.48 2.09 -1.07
CA TYR A 86 -13.17 3.41 -1.60
C TYR A 86 -12.41 3.30 -2.92
N SER A 87 -12.47 4.34 -3.74
CA SER A 87 -11.61 4.43 -4.91
C SER A 87 -11.19 5.87 -5.21
N LEU A 88 -9.95 6.03 -5.66
CA LEU A 88 -9.37 7.33 -6.03
C LEU A 88 -8.53 7.18 -7.30
N TYR A 89 -8.66 8.13 -8.23
CA TYR A 89 -7.68 8.28 -9.30
C TYR A 89 -6.41 8.94 -8.74
N VAL A 90 -5.26 8.33 -8.99
CA VAL A 90 -3.96 8.79 -8.50
C VAL A 90 -3.01 9.05 -9.67
N ASN A 91 -2.04 9.93 -9.48
CA ASN A 91 -0.99 10.20 -10.46
C ASN A 91 0.16 9.19 -10.40
N ALA A 92 -0.16 7.94 -10.05
CA ALA A 92 0.74 6.80 -10.03
C ALA A 92 0.12 5.67 -10.86
N GLN A 93 0.96 4.82 -11.42
CA GLN A 93 0.51 3.67 -12.20
C GLN A 93 0.90 2.38 -11.48
N GLY A 94 -0.05 1.47 -11.29
CA GLY A 94 0.23 0.16 -10.70
C GLY A 94 1.29 -0.63 -11.47
N ALA A 95 2.16 -1.31 -10.74
CA ALA A 95 3.21 -2.16 -11.30
C ALA A 95 2.62 -3.24 -12.21
N LYS A 96 3.32 -3.54 -13.31
CA LYS A 96 2.92 -4.59 -14.23
C LYS A 96 3.37 -5.95 -13.68
N LEU A 97 2.45 -6.92 -13.58
CA LEU A 97 2.82 -8.32 -13.40
C LEU A 97 3.47 -8.78 -14.71
N ILE A 98 4.76 -9.12 -14.64
CA ILE A 98 5.55 -9.70 -15.73
C ILE A 98 5.61 -11.22 -15.60
#